data_AF-A0A381L283-F1
#
_entry.id   AF-A0A381L283-F1
#
_cell.length_a   1.000
_cell.length_b   1.000
_cell.length_c   1.000
_cell.angle_alpha   90.00
_cell.angle_beta   90.00
_cell.angle_gamma   90.00
#
_symmetry.space_group_name_H-M   'P 1'
#
loop_
_entity.id
_entity.type
_entity.pdbx_description
1 polymer ?
#
loop_
_entity_poly.entity_id
_entity_poly.type
_entity_poly.pdbx_seq_one_letter_code
_entity_poly.pdbx_strand_id
1 'polypeptide(L)'
;DISSGNIILTGPDKDGKTKGILIDLDMSYLHKNENEKNLPRAITGTTMYMALELLEAITEKKLSLKQTYRHDLESCFYVLIVGCM
;
A
#
# COMPACT_ATOMS: atom_id res chain seq x y z
N ASP A 1 1.17 -3.31 -1.80
CA ASP A 1 1.27 -2.34 -2.91
C ASP A 1 -0.08 -1.65 -3.10
N ILE A 2 -0.39 -0.68 -2.26
CA ILE A 2 -1.65 0.06 -2.38
C ILE A 2 -1.48 1.12 -3.46
N SER A 3 -2.29 1.02 -4.52
CA SER A 3 -2.26 1.93 -5.66
C SER A 3 -3.67 2.10 -6.23
N SER A 4 -3.89 3.13 -7.03
CA SER A 4 -5.17 3.31 -7.75
C SER A 4 -5.45 2.15 -8.71
N GLY A 5 -4.41 1.59 -9.33
CA GLY A 5 -4.52 0.42 -10.22
C GLY A 5 -4.94 -0.86 -9.51
N ASN A 6 -4.72 -0.94 -8.19
CA ASN A 6 -5.04 -2.11 -7.38
C ASN A 6 -6.39 -1.99 -6.64
N ILE A 7 -7.22 -0.99 -6.99
CA ILE A 7 -8.55 -0.82 -6.41
C ILE A 7 -9.61 -0.85 -7.52
N ILE A 8 -10.46 -1.87 -7.51
CA ILE A 8 -11.59 -1.99 -8.42
C ILE A 8 -12.80 -1.28 -7.79
N LEU A 9 -13.38 -0.33 -8.52
CA LEU A 9 -14.68 0.24 -8.16
C LEU A 9 -15.81 -0.65 -8.71
N THR A 10 -16.69 -1.07 -7.83
CA THR A 10 -17.92 -1.75 -8.21
C THR A 10 -18.92 -0.77 -8.83
N GLY A 11 -19.79 -1.26 -9.70
CA GLY A 11 -20.95 -0.47 -10.13
C GLY A 11 -21.85 -0.11 -8.95
N PRO A 12 -22.68 0.94 -9.07
CA PRO A 12 -23.61 1.33 -8.01
C PRO A 12 -24.55 0.17 -7.66
N ASP A 13 -24.76 -0.07 -6.37
CA ASP A 13 -25.75 -1.03 -5.89
C ASP A 13 -27.19 -0.49 -6.00
N LYS A 14 -28.16 -1.23 -5.46
CA LYS A 14 -29.59 -0.88 -5.49
C LYS A 14 -29.89 0.47 -4.83
N ASP A 15 -29.02 0.92 -3.92
CA ASP A 15 -29.13 2.20 -3.22
C ASP A 15 -28.23 3.29 -3.87
N GLY A 16 -27.62 2.99 -5.03
CA GLY A 16 -26.72 3.90 -5.74
C GLY A 16 -25.30 3.95 -5.16
N LYS A 17 -24.94 3.08 -4.21
CA LYS A 17 -23.62 3.14 -3.53
C LYS A 17 -22.57 2.39 -4.33
N THR A 18 -21.43 3.03 -4.52
CA THR A 18 -20.22 2.42 -5.08
C THR A 18 -19.31 1.94 -3.96
N LYS A 19 -18.72 0.75 -4.12
CA LYS A 19 -17.72 0.19 -3.20
C LYS A 19 -16.39 0.00 -3.92
N GLY A 20 -15.29 0.26 -3.23
CA GLY A 20 -13.95 -0.13 -3.66
C GLY A 20 -13.60 -1.52 -3.15
N ILE A 21 -12.98 -2.33 -4.00
CA ILE A 21 -12.42 -3.64 -3.66
C ILE A 21 -10.92 -3.58 -3.90
N LEU A 22 -10.12 -3.81 -2.86
CA LEU A 22 -8.69 -3.99 -2.99
C LEU A 22 -8.41 -5.34 -3.65
N ILE A 23 -7.60 -5.32 -4.70
CA ILE A 23 -7.07 -6.51 -5.39
C ILE A 23 -5.54 -6.56 -5.20
N ASP A 24 -4.90 -7.54 -5.83
CA ASP A 24 -3.44 -7.66 -5.90
C ASP A 24 -2.76 -7.76 -4.52
N LEU A 25 -2.90 -8.95 -3.93
CA LEU A 25 -2.42 -9.28 -2.58
C LEU A 25 -1.16 -10.16 -2.60
N ASP A 26 -0.49 -10.29 -3.74
CA ASP A 26 0.71 -11.11 -3.90
C ASP A 26 1.90 -10.59 -3.05
N MET A 27 1.98 -9.28 -2.87
CA MET A 27 2.95 -8.58 -2.02
C MET A 27 2.45 -8.38 -0.58
N SER A 28 1.26 -8.90 -0.23
CA SER A 28 0.74 -8.80 1.13
C SER A 28 1.52 -9.68 2.09
N TYR A 29 1.63 -9.24 3.35
CA TYR A 29 2.27 -10.03 4.39
C TYR A 29 1.43 -10.13 5.66
N LEU A 30 1.10 -11.38 6.03
CA LEU A 30 0.45 -11.69 7.28
C LEU A 30 1.50 -11.89 8.38
N HIS A 31 1.46 -11.04 9.39
CA HIS A 31 2.33 -11.13 10.56
C HIS A 31 1.83 -12.21 11.52
N LYS A 32 2.55 -13.32 11.67
CA LYS A 32 2.14 -14.41 12.58
C LYS A 32 2.53 -14.18 14.03
N ASN A 33 3.56 -13.36 14.27
CA ASN A 33 4.06 -13.03 15.60
C ASN A 33 4.79 -11.66 15.59
N GLU A 34 5.19 -11.19 16.77
CA GLU A 34 5.89 -9.90 16.91
C GLU A 34 7.31 -9.91 16.34
N ASN A 35 7.97 -11.07 16.33
CA ASN A 35 9.32 -11.21 15.79
C ASN A 35 9.35 -10.96 14.27
N GLU A 36 8.34 -11.44 13.54
CA GLU A 36 8.19 -11.22 12.10
C GLU A 36 7.85 -9.78 11.73
N LYS A 37 7.26 -9.00 12.65
CA LYS A 37 7.01 -7.55 12.42
C LYS A 37 8.28 -6.75 12.30
N ASN A 38 9.39 -7.23 12.86
CA ASN A 38 10.66 -6.52 12.88
C ASN A 38 11.60 -6.89 11.73
N LEU A 39 11.26 -7.92 10.93
CA LEU A 39 12.11 -8.36 9.84
C LEU A 39 12.04 -7.37 8.66
N PRO A 40 13.18 -6.87 8.16
CA PRO A 40 13.19 -6.04 6.97
C PRO A 40 12.76 -6.85 5.75
N ARG A 41 12.03 -6.19 4.85
CA ARG A 41 11.51 -6.77 3.59
C ARG A 41 12.01 -5.96 2.41
N ALA A 42 12.16 -6.61 1.27
CA ALA A 42 12.53 -5.95 0.02
C ALA A 42 11.61 -4.75 -0.25
N ILE A 43 12.21 -3.60 -0.56
CA ILE A 43 11.43 -2.41 -0.91
C ILE A 43 10.81 -2.66 -2.29
N THR A 44 9.48 -2.65 -2.34
CA THR A 44 8.69 -3.01 -3.51
C THR A 44 7.38 -2.20 -3.52
N GLY A 45 6.69 -2.19 -4.65
CA GLY A 45 5.43 -1.49 -4.86
C GLY A 45 5.53 -0.32 -5.83
N THR A 46 4.41 0.37 -6.00
CA THR A 46 4.24 1.45 -6.98
C THR A 46 4.84 2.75 -6.47
N THR A 47 5.91 3.24 -7.11
CA THR A 47 6.70 4.42 -6.65
C THR A 47 5.85 5.65 -6.36
N MET A 48 4.80 5.93 -7.15
CA MET A 48 3.91 7.07 -6.94
C MET A 48 3.18 7.03 -5.60
N TYR A 49 2.85 5.83 -5.10
CA TYR A 49 2.08 5.64 -3.88
C TYR A 49 2.96 5.16 -2.72
N MET A 50 4.27 5.03 -2.94
CA MET A 50 5.19 4.52 -1.94
C MET A 50 5.37 5.52 -0.79
N ALA A 51 5.28 5.04 0.44
CA ALA A 51 5.54 5.85 1.63
C ALA A 51 6.94 6.49 1.59
N LEU A 52 7.07 7.71 2.12
CA LEU A 52 8.29 8.51 2.07
C LEU A 52 9.49 7.79 2.69
N GLU A 53 9.29 7.06 3.78
CA GLU A 53 10.36 6.29 4.44
C GLU A 53 10.96 5.21 3.52
N LEU A 54 10.14 4.61 2.65
CA LEU A 54 10.62 3.64 1.66
C LEU A 54 11.37 4.34 0.52
N LEU A 55 10.90 5.51 0.07
CA LEU A 55 11.58 6.33 -0.95
C LEU A 55 12.93 6.88 -0.46
N GLU A 56 13.00 7.31 0.80
CA GLU A 56 14.25 7.72 1.45
C GLU A 56 15.21 6.55 1.54
N ALA A 57 14.74 5.37 1.96
CA ALA A 57 15.56 4.16 1.99
C ALA A 57 16.10 3.77 0.61
N ILE A 58 15.31 3.93 -0.48
CA ILE A 58 15.80 3.75 -1.86
C ILE A 58 16.93 4.74 -2.17
N THR A 59 16.76 6.01 -1.78
CA THR A 59 17.75 7.07 -2.00
C THR A 59 19.07 6.77 -1.26
N GLU A 60 18.97 6.17 -0.08
CA GLU A 60 20.09 5.65 0.71
C GLU A 60 20.66 4.31 0.21
N LYS A 61 20.16 3.79 -0.93
CA LYS A 61 20.54 2.51 -1.53
C LYS A 61 20.27 1.29 -0.63
N LYS A 62 19.30 1.39 0.29
CA LYS A 62 18.83 0.22 1.06
C LYS A 62 17.99 -0.67 0.15
N LEU A 63 18.24 -1.98 0.21
CA LEU A 63 17.46 -2.98 -0.53
C LEU A 63 16.21 -3.42 0.24
N SER A 64 16.18 -3.21 1.56
CA SER A 64 15.11 -3.66 2.42
C SER A 64 14.90 -2.72 3.59
N LEU A 65 13.65 -2.61 4.04
CA LEU A 65 13.25 -1.81 5.20
C LEU A 65 12.22 -2.61 6.01
N LYS A 66 12.14 -2.37 7.32
CA LYS A 66 11.02 -2.85 8.12
C LYS A 66 9.74 -2.20 7.60
N GLN A 67 8.84 -3.01 7.07
CA GLN A 67 7.54 -2.54 6.58
C GLN A 67 6.46 -2.74 7.64
N THR A 68 5.58 -1.75 7.79
CA THR A 68 4.48 -1.75 8.75
C THR A 68 3.20 -1.29 8.07
N TYR A 69 2.05 -1.51 8.71
CA TYR A 69 0.76 -1.02 8.20
C TYR A 69 0.75 0.51 7.98
N ARG A 70 1.66 1.27 8.62
CA ARG A 70 1.80 2.72 8.42
C ARG A 70 2.09 3.05 6.96
N HIS A 71 2.88 2.23 6.28
CA HIS A 71 3.22 2.41 4.88
C HIS A 71 2.00 2.20 3.97
N ASP A 72 1.15 1.24 4.29
CA ASP A 72 -0.12 1.02 3.59
C ASP A 72 -1.10 2.20 3.81
N LEU A 73 -1.19 2.73 5.04
CA LEU A 73 -2.04 3.89 5.34
C LEU A 73 -1.60 5.15 4.61
N GLU A 74 -0.29 5.40 4.52
CA GLU A 74 0.28 6.53 3.77
C GLU A 74 -0.02 6.39 2.28
N SER A 75 0.12 5.17 1.74
CA SER A 75 -0.24 4.86 0.35
C SER A 75 -1.74 5.07 0.08
N CYS A 76 -2.63 4.63 1.00
CA CYS A 76 -4.07 4.90 0.93
C CYS A 76 -4.37 6.40 0.87
N PHE A 77 -3.66 7.21 1.66
CA PHE A 77 -3.82 8.66 1.65
C PHE A 77 -3.47 9.25 0.28
N TYR A 78 -2.38 8.79 -0.35
CA TYR A 78 -2.01 9.22 -1.70
C TYR A 78 -3.04 8.80 -2.77
N VAL A 79 -3.61 7.60 -2.66
CA VAL A 79 -4.71 7.18 -3.53
C VAL A 79 -5.90 8.13 -3.40
N LEU A 80 -6.28 8.50 -2.17
CA LEU A 80 -7.39 9.43 -1.94
C LEU A 80 -7.09 10.81 -2.52
N ILE A 81 -5.88 11.34 -2.37
CA ILE A 81 -5.50 12.62 -2.98
C ILE A 81 -5.66 12.56 -4.50
N VAL A 82 -5.09 11.53 -5.14
CA VAL A 82 -5.14 11.39 -6.60
C VAL A 82 -6.57 11.15 -7.12
N GLY A 83 -7.42 10.47 -6.34
CA GLY A 83 -8.81 10.19 -6.73
C GLY A 83 -9.79 11.32 -6.40
N CYS A 84 -9.47 12.20 -5.46
CA CYS A 84 -10.36 13.26 -4.98
C CYS A 84 -9.97 14.69 -5.41
N MET A 85 -8.72 14.91 -5.83
CA MET A 85 -8.26 16.20 -6.38
C MET A 85 -8.16 16.14 -7.91
#